data_AF-A0A0G1PIK2-F1
#
_entry.id   AF-A0A0G1PIK2-F1
#
_cell.length_a   1.000
_cell.length_b   1.000
_cell.length_c   1.000
_cell.angle_alpha   90.00
_cell.angle_beta   90.00
_cell.angle_gamma   90.00
#
_symmetry.space_group_name_H-M   'P 1'
#
loop_
_entity.id
_entity.type
_entity.pdbx_description
1 polymer ?
#
loop_
_entity_poly.entity_id
_entity_poly.type
_entity_poly.pdbx_seq_one_letter_code
_entity_poly.pdbx_strand_id
1 'polypeptide(L)'
;DLHAVKGPGGGAVFTQVEPGETKAFQFKATRPGIYVYHCASKHIPTHVANGMYGLILVEPKEGLAPVDREFYVMQGEFYTEGKFGEKGHQEFSLEKMLEGRPEYFLFNGRVGALAEGGALKAKVGETVRIFFGVGSHIASNFHIIGEIFDKLYPEGDIVSPPHQNVQTTIVPPGGAAMVEFKLEVPGKYLLVDHSLPRAIDKGALGELVVEGEERPEIFKKVD
;
A
#
# COMPACT_ATOMS: atom_id res chain seq x y z
N ASP A 1 -14.23 4.62 9.39
CA ASP A 1 -13.59 5.92 9.17
C ASP A 1 -13.05 5.94 7.76
N LEU A 2 -13.54 6.83 6.91
CA LEU A 2 -12.98 7.09 5.59
C LEU A 2 -12.31 8.46 5.67
N HIS A 3 -11.00 8.56 5.46
CA HIS A 3 -10.27 9.83 5.66
C HIS A 3 -10.66 10.90 4.63
N ALA A 4 -11.31 10.51 3.53
CA ALA A 4 -11.94 11.42 2.56
C ALA A 4 -13.20 12.14 3.09
N VAL A 5 -13.76 11.70 4.22
CA VAL A 5 -15.01 12.24 4.79
C VAL A 5 -14.70 13.40 5.75
N LYS A 6 -15.24 14.58 5.44
CA LYS A 6 -15.28 15.72 6.38
C LYS A 6 -16.52 15.61 7.26
N GLY A 7 -16.40 14.90 8.39
CA GLY A 7 -17.47 14.75 9.38
C GLY A 7 -17.05 13.88 10.56
N PRO A 8 -17.84 13.82 11.64
CA PRO A 8 -17.48 13.05 12.84
C PRO A 8 -17.15 11.59 12.54
N GLY A 9 -15.98 11.14 13.01
CA GLY A 9 -15.48 9.77 12.83
C GLY A 9 -15.31 9.32 11.37
N GLY A 10 -15.26 10.24 10.41
CA GLY A 10 -15.20 9.93 8.99
C GLY A 10 -16.33 8.99 8.53
N GLY A 11 -17.53 9.18 9.09
CA GLY A 11 -18.72 8.34 8.83
C GLY A 11 -18.94 7.21 9.84
N ALA A 12 -17.96 6.90 10.70
CA ALA A 12 -18.04 5.82 11.69
C ALA A 12 -19.21 5.96 12.67
N VAL A 13 -19.62 7.21 12.98
CA VAL A 13 -20.74 7.48 13.90
C VAL A 13 -22.08 6.99 13.34
N PHE A 14 -22.20 6.82 12.02
CA PHE A 14 -23.40 6.32 11.35
C PHE A 14 -23.28 4.86 10.90
N THR A 15 -22.09 4.26 11.04
CA THR A 15 -21.75 2.95 10.45
C THR A 15 -21.22 1.95 11.49
N GLN A 16 -21.66 2.06 12.74
CA GLN A 16 -21.58 0.94 13.68
C GLN A 16 -22.68 -0.05 13.31
N VAL A 17 -22.34 -1.11 12.57
CA VAL A 17 -23.30 -2.06 11.99
C VAL A 17 -23.20 -3.40 12.72
N GLU A 18 -24.31 -3.88 13.28
CA GLU A 18 -24.37 -5.19 13.92
C GLU A 18 -24.45 -6.33 12.87
N PRO A 19 -24.07 -7.58 13.20
CA PRO A 19 -24.20 -8.71 12.29
C PRO A 19 -25.63 -8.88 11.76
N GLY A 20 -25.78 -8.90 10.43
CA GLY A 20 -27.08 -9.02 9.76
C GLY A 20 -27.80 -7.68 9.52
N GLU A 21 -27.26 -6.55 10.01
CA GLU A 21 -27.80 -5.22 9.72
C GLU A 21 -27.21 -4.59 8.46
N THR A 22 -27.82 -3.49 8.03
CA THR A 22 -27.28 -2.58 7.02
C THR A 22 -27.54 -1.15 7.45
N LYS A 23 -26.51 -0.30 7.38
CA LYS A 23 -26.62 1.15 7.60
C LYS A 23 -26.06 1.88 6.39
N ALA A 24 -26.57 3.08 6.16
CA ALA A 24 -26.14 3.94 5.08
C ALA A 24 -25.93 5.37 5.60
N PHE A 25 -24.97 6.07 5.02
CA PHE A 25 -24.78 7.50 5.18
C PHE A 25 -24.33 8.09 3.84
N GLN A 26 -24.55 9.38 3.66
CA GLN A 26 -24.12 10.10 2.47
C GLN A 26 -23.11 11.17 2.88
N PHE A 27 -22.08 11.36 2.06
CA PHE A 27 -21.13 12.44 2.21
C PHE A 27 -20.79 13.03 0.84
N LYS A 28 -20.26 14.25 0.84
CA LYS A 28 -19.68 14.88 -0.34
C LYS A 28 -18.16 14.79 -0.24
N ALA A 29 -17.51 14.18 -1.21
CA ALA A 29 -16.06 14.24 -1.35
C ALA A 29 -15.67 15.67 -1.78
N THR A 30 -14.94 16.39 -0.92
CA THR A 30 -14.67 17.84 -1.09
C THR A 30 -13.20 18.18 -1.26
N ARG A 31 -12.32 17.18 -1.14
CA ARG A 31 -10.86 17.31 -1.21
C ARG A 31 -10.33 16.18 -2.08
N PRO A 32 -9.69 16.48 -3.22
CA PRO A 32 -8.95 15.48 -3.97
C PRO A 32 -7.77 14.95 -3.16
N GLY A 33 -7.46 13.67 -3.34
CA GLY A 33 -6.44 12.97 -2.57
C GLY A 33 -6.62 11.46 -2.66
N ILE A 34 -5.59 10.73 -2.25
CA ILE A 34 -5.66 9.30 -1.99
C ILE A 34 -5.71 9.09 -0.48
N TYR A 35 -6.79 8.50 0.01
CA TYR A 35 -7.13 8.46 1.42
C TYR A 35 -7.26 7.02 1.90
N VAL A 36 -6.78 6.72 3.10
CA VAL A 36 -7.09 5.45 3.76
C VAL A 36 -8.55 5.46 4.23
N TYR A 37 -9.19 4.30 4.18
CA TYR A 37 -10.35 4.01 5.00
C TYR A 37 -10.08 2.79 5.87
N HIS A 38 -10.68 2.73 7.05
CA HIS A 38 -10.57 1.59 7.94
C HIS A 38 -11.78 1.46 8.87
N CYS A 39 -11.92 0.29 9.50
CA CYS A 39 -12.91 0.09 10.54
C CYS A 39 -12.65 1.00 11.74
N ALA A 40 -13.70 1.50 12.36
CA ALA A 40 -13.63 2.34 13.55
C ALA A 40 -14.63 1.87 14.63
N SER A 41 -14.85 0.56 14.72
CA SER A 41 -15.58 -0.09 15.81
C SER A 41 -14.63 -0.38 16.98
N LYS A 42 -15.14 -0.35 18.21
CA LYS A 42 -14.33 -0.69 19.39
C LYS A 42 -14.05 -2.20 19.38
N HIS A 43 -12.82 -2.68 19.52
CA HIS A 43 -11.54 -1.99 19.73
C HIS A 43 -10.81 -1.68 18.40
N ILE A 44 -10.70 -0.40 18.01
CA ILE A 44 -10.27 0.03 16.67
C ILE A 44 -8.92 -0.58 16.24
N PRO A 45 -7.85 -0.54 17.05
CA PRO A 45 -6.54 -1.05 16.64
C PRO A 45 -6.56 -2.53 16.22
N THR A 46 -7.39 -3.34 16.87
CA THR A 46 -7.52 -4.77 16.58
C THR A 46 -8.22 -5.02 15.25
N HIS A 47 -9.28 -4.26 14.94
CA HIS A 47 -9.96 -4.40 13.65
C HIS A 47 -9.02 -4.05 12.48
N VAL A 48 -8.22 -2.99 12.65
CA VAL A 48 -7.23 -2.56 11.66
C VAL A 48 -6.13 -3.63 11.51
N ALA A 49 -5.57 -4.10 12.61
CA ALA A 49 -4.54 -5.16 12.60
C ALA A 49 -5.01 -6.48 12.00
N ASN A 50 -6.33 -6.74 12.02
CA ASN A 50 -6.95 -7.89 11.37
C ASN A 50 -7.26 -7.67 9.87
N GLY A 51 -6.87 -6.53 9.30
CA GLY A 51 -6.96 -6.28 7.86
C GLY A 51 -8.13 -5.39 7.41
N MET A 52 -8.87 -4.75 8.33
CA MET A 52 -10.01 -3.90 7.95
C MET A 52 -9.58 -2.49 7.53
N TYR A 53 -8.86 -2.39 6.41
CA TYR A 53 -8.41 -1.15 5.80
C TYR A 53 -8.44 -1.21 4.27
N GLY A 54 -8.44 -0.05 3.62
CA GLY A 54 -8.37 0.10 2.17
C GLY A 54 -8.07 1.53 1.74
N LEU A 55 -8.09 1.81 0.44
CA LEU A 55 -7.92 3.16 -0.12
C LEU A 55 -9.18 3.65 -0.85
N ILE A 56 -9.44 4.96 -0.75
CA ILE A 56 -10.40 5.70 -1.58
C ILE A 56 -9.67 6.83 -2.28
N LEU A 57 -9.70 6.82 -3.62
CA LEU A 57 -9.21 7.92 -4.46
C LEU A 57 -10.36 8.92 -4.66
N VAL A 58 -10.08 10.19 -4.37
CA VAL A 58 -10.91 11.32 -4.78
C VAL A 58 -10.14 12.07 -5.85
N GLU A 59 -10.51 11.90 -7.11
CA GLU A 59 -9.83 12.60 -8.20
C GLU A 59 -10.10 14.11 -8.19
N PRO A 60 -9.14 14.92 -8.68
CA PRO A 60 -9.40 16.32 -9.01
C PRO A 60 -10.42 16.41 -10.15
N LYS A 61 -11.01 17.59 -10.38
CA LYS A 61 -12.11 17.74 -11.36
C LYS A 61 -11.68 17.42 -12.78
N GLU A 62 -10.44 17.73 -13.09
CA GLU A 62 -9.75 17.49 -14.35
C GLU A 62 -9.32 16.03 -14.52
N GLY A 63 -9.44 15.21 -13.48
CA GLY A 63 -8.94 13.85 -13.44
C GLY A 63 -7.41 13.78 -13.26
N LEU A 64 -6.90 12.58 -13.03
CA LEU A 64 -5.46 12.33 -13.06
C LEU A 64 -4.95 12.26 -14.52
N ALA A 65 -3.68 12.63 -14.73
CA ALA A 65 -3.04 12.41 -16.02
C ALA A 65 -3.08 10.90 -16.37
N PRO A 66 -3.34 10.52 -17.64
CA PRO A 66 -3.40 9.11 -18.00
C PRO A 66 -2.02 8.46 -17.87
N VAL A 67 -2.04 7.20 -17.44
CA VAL A 67 -0.88 6.29 -17.41
C VAL A 67 -1.29 4.96 -18.05
N ASP A 68 -0.32 4.12 -18.39
CA ASP A 68 -0.60 2.83 -19.05
C ASP A 68 -1.11 1.76 -18.06
N ARG A 69 -0.67 1.84 -16.80
CA ARG A 69 -1.04 0.90 -15.72
C ARG A 69 -1.28 1.61 -14.41
N GLU A 70 -2.32 1.21 -13.69
CA GLU A 70 -2.54 1.58 -12.30
C GLU A 70 -2.58 0.32 -11.42
N PHE A 71 -1.85 0.36 -10.30
CA PHE A 71 -1.84 -0.71 -9.31
C PHE A 71 -2.23 -0.20 -7.93
N TYR A 72 -2.82 -1.10 -7.14
CA TYR A 72 -3.21 -0.87 -5.77
C TYR A 72 -2.41 -1.79 -4.83
N VAL A 73 -1.70 -1.17 -3.89
CA VAL A 73 -0.89 -1.90 -2.91
C VAL A 73 -1.12 -1.29 -1.53
N MET A 74 -1.35 -2.12 -0.52
CA MET A 74 -1.31 -1.68 0.88
C MET A 74 -0.44 -2.57 1.73
N GLN A 75 0.36 -1.94 2.57
CA GLN A 75 1.07 -2.59 3.66
C GLN A 75 0.20 -2.64 4.91
N GLY A 76 0.23 -3.79 5.58
CA GLY A 76 -0.19 -3.92 6.97
C GLY A 76 0.68 -4.92 7.69
N GLU A 77 0.88 -4.71 8.98
CA GLU A 77 1.52 -5.69 9.86
C GLU A 77 0.50 -6.49 10.66
N PHE A 78 0.80 -7.77 10.90
CA PHE A 78 -0.09 -8.72 11.57
C PHE A 78 0.59 -9.33 12.79
N TYR A 79 -0.21 -9.53 13.83
CA TYR A 79 0.23 -9.92 15.17
C TYR A 79 -0.35 -11.29 15.50
N THR A 80 0.41 -12.34 15.21
CA THR A 80 0.01 -13.72 15.50
C THR A 80 0.64 -14.21 16.80
N GLU A 81 -0.02 -15.13 17.50
CA GLU A 81 0.59 -15.84 18.65
C GLU A 81 1.84 -16.62 18.23
N GLY A 82 1.73 -17.42 17.16
CA GLY A 82 2.86 -18.14 16.58
C GLY A 82 3.84 -17.22 15.85
N LYS A 83 5.04 -17.74 15.57
CA LYS A 83 6.11 -17.00 14.90
C LYS A 83 5.89 -16.94 13.38
N PHE A 84 6.61 -16.05 12.69
CA PHE A 84 6.67 -16.07 11.24
C PHE A 84 6.97 -17.48 10.69
N GLY A 85 6.14 -17.96 9.77
CA GLY A 85 6.27 -19.26 9.10
C GLY A 85 5.75 -20.46 9.91
N GLU A 86 5.26 -20.25 11.13
CA GLU A 86 4.65 -21.31 11.94
C GLU A 86 3.35 -21.81 11.31
N LYS A 87 3.23 -23.13 11.14
CA LYS A 87 2.10 -23.76 10.47
C LYS A 87 0.88 -23.84 11.39
N GLY A 88 -0.31 -23.82 10.78
CA GLY A 88 -1.58 -23.98 11.50
C GLY A 88 -2.41 -22.70 11.51
N HIS A 89 -3.56 -22.75 12.18
CA HIS A 89 -4.36 -21.55 12.43
C HIS A 89 -3.60 -20.65 13.42
N GLN A 90 -3.44 -19.38 13.06
CA GLN A 90 -2.72 -18.41 13.85
C GLN A 90 -3.71 -17.46 14.51
N GLU A 91 -3.80 -17.52 15.83
CA GLU A 91 -4.62 -16.62 16.64
C GLU A 91 -3.99 -15.22 16.70
N PHE A 92 -4.82 -14.19 16.86
CA PHE A 92 -4.37 -12.81 17.05
C PHE A 92 -3.77 -12.60 18.44
N SER A 93 -2.60 -11.97 18.50
CA SER A 93 -1.92 -11.62 19.76
C SER A 93 -2.06 -10.15 20.11
N LEU A 94 -2.94 -9.85 21.08
CA LEU A 94 -3.13 -8.50 21.59
C LEU A 94 -1.86 -7.96 22.25
N GLU A 95 -1.13 -8.81 22.99
CA GLU A 95 0.13 -8.45 23.65
C GLU A 95 1.16 -7.95 22.63
N LYS A 96 1.43 -8.75 21.58
CA LYS A 96 2.38 -8.37 20.53
C LYS A 96 1.97 -7.08 19.81
N MET A 97 0.67 -6.85 19.61
CA MET A 97 0.17 -5.61 19.03
C MET A 97 0.46 -4.41 19.93
N LEU A 98 0.16 -4.50 21.22
CA LEU A 98 0.40 -3.42 22.18
C LEU A 98 1.90 -3.11 22.35
N GLU A 99 2.75 -4.11 22.17
CA GLU A 99 4.21 -3.96 22.21
C GLU A 99 4.85 -3.55 20.87
N GLY A 100 4.07 -3.46 19.79
CA GLY A 100 4.59 -3.15 18.45
C GLY A 100 5.53 -4.21 17.89
N ARG A 101 5.30 -5.50 18.22
CA ARG A 101 6.11 -6.65 17.80
C ARG A 101 5.35 -7.56 16.81
N PRO A 102 5.08 -7.11 15.56
CA PRO A 102 4.40 -7.94 14.57
C PRO A 102 5.27 -9.11 14.11
N GLU A 103 4.63 -10.20 13.73
CA GLU A 103 5.28 -11.38 13.15
C GLU A 103 5.37 -11.27 11.62
N TYR A 104 4.39 -10.61 11.00
CA TYR A 104 4.30 -10.45 9.56
C TYR A 104 4.18 -8.98 9.20
N PHE A 105 4.82 -8.58 8.11
CA PHE A 105 4.54 -7.35 7.38
C PHE A 105 4.17 -7.76 5.97
N LEU A 106 2.99 -7.40 5.48
CA LEU A 106 2.46 -7.98 4.25
C LEU A 106 1.97 -6.88 3.32
N PHE A 107 2.28 -7.03 2.03
CA PHE A 107 1.51 -6.36 1.00
C PHE A 107 0.27 -7.18 0.67
N ASN A 108 -0.88 -6.52 0.62
CA ASN A 108 -2.17 -7.09 0.21
C ASN A 108 -2.58 -8.36 0.98
N GLY A 109 -2.25 -8.41 2.28
CA GLY A 109 -2.92 -9.26 3.28
C GLY A 109 -2.46 -10.71 3.39
N ARG A 110 -1.49 -11.17 2.59
CA ARG A 110 -0.86 -12.50 2.78
C ARG A 110 0.59 -12.54 2.32
N VAL A 111 1.37 -13.47 2.85
CA VAL A 111 2.74 -13.74 2.37
C VAL A 111 2.69 -14.10 0.89
N GLY A 112 3.51 -13.44 0.08
CA GLY A 112 3.57 -13.69 -1.37
C GLY A 112 2.30 -13.28 -2.14
N ALA A 113 1.45 -12.39 -1.60
CA ALA A 113 0.26 -11.92 -2.30
C ALA A 113 0.58 -11.34 -3.69
N LEU A 114 1.72 -10.65 -3.78
CA LEU A 114 2.21 -9.98 -4.98
C LEU A 114 3.43 -10.68 -5.58
N ALA A 115 3.62 -11.99 -5.34
CA ALA A 115 4.73 -12.76 -5.91
C ALA A 115 4.20 -13.83 -6.87
N GLU A 116 5.08 -14.28 -7.78
CA GLU A 116 4.79 -15.36 -8.74
C GLU A 116 3.50 -15.10 -9.54
N GLY A 117 2.47 -15.94 -9.39
CA GLY A 117 1.19 -15.79 -10.07
C GLY A 117 0.41 -14.53 -9.66
N GLY A 118 0.74 -13.94 -8.50
CA GLY A 118 0.17 -12.67 -8.02
C GLY A 118 0.99 -11.43 -8.37
N ALA A 119 2.12 -11.58 -9.06
CA ALA A 119 2.99 -10.47 -9.43
C ALA A 119 2.26 -9.40 -10.26
N LEU A 120 2.61 -8.14 -10.04
CA LEU A 120 2.22 -7.03 -10.90
C LEU A 120 2.89 -7.22 -12.27
N LYS A 121 2.20 -6.86 -13.35
CA LYS A 121 2.69 -7.08 -14.72
C LYS A 121 2.58 -5.83 -15.57
N ALA A 122 3.69 -5.48 -16.21
CA ALA A 122 3.77 -4.34 -17.11
C ALA A 122 4.72 -4.64 -18.29
N LYS A 123 4.88 -3.68 -19.19
CA LYS A 123 5.80 -3.78 -20.32
C LYS A 123 6.79 -2.62 -20.37
N VAL A 124 7.95 -2.85 -20.95
CA VAL A 124 8.90 -1.78 -21.26
C VAL A 124 8.21 -0.69 -22.08
N GLY A 125 8.41 0.56 -21.68
CA GLY A 125 7.79 1.75 -22.26
C GLY A 125 6.50 2.20 -21.57
N GLU A 126 5.83 1.33 -20.79
CA GLU A 126 4.64 1.70 -20.03
C GLU A 126 5.01 2.64 -18.85
N THR A 127 4.16 3.64 -18.63
CA THR A 127 4.14 4.46 -17.42
C THR A 127 3.23 3.78 -16.39
N VAL A 128 3.76 3.51 -15.21
CA VAL A 128 3.05 2.86 -14.11
C VAL A 128 2.73 3.89 -13.03
N ARG A 129 1.50 3.83 -12.50
CA ARG A 129 1.10 4.48 -11.25
C ARG A 129 0.80 3.44 -10.18
N ILE A 130 1.31 3.64 -8.97
CA ILE A 130 0.95 2.82 -7.81
C ILE A 130 0.33 3.69 -6.73
N PHE A 131 -0.90 3.33 -6.32
CA PHE A 131 -1.53 3.83 -5.11
C PHE A 131 -1.09 2.95 -3.94
N PHE A 132 -0.19 3.48 -3.10
CA PHE A 132 0.40 2.77 -1.98
C PHE A 132 -0.16 3.30 -0.66
N GLY A 133 -0.68 2.43 0.21
CA GLY A 133 -1.20 2.81 1.52
C GLY A 133 -0.57 2.00 2.66
N VAL A 134 -0.57 2.57 3.86
CA VAL A 134 -0.23 1.85 5.09
C VAL A 134 -1.48 1.80 5.96
N GLY A 135 -2.04 0.59 6.09
CA GLY A 135 -3.33 0.38 6.73
C GLY A 135 -3.27 0.26 8.25
N SER A 136 -2.17 -0.27 8.78
CA SER A 136 -2.01 -0.60 10.21
C SER A 136 -1.05 0.35 10.91
N HIS A 137 -0.35 -0.07 11.97
CA HIS A 137 0.22 0.81 12.99
C HIS A 137 1.67 1.24 12.72
N ILE A 138 2.35 0.66 11.72
CA ILE A 138 3.78 0.89 11.49
C ILE A 138 4.04 1.46 10.10
N ALA A 139 4.77 2.59 10.05
CA ALA A 139 5.16 3.26 8.81
C ALA A 139 6.00 2.35 7.89
N SER A 140 5.83 2.53 6.59
CA SER A 140 6.64 1.86 5.56
C SER A 140 7.69 2.82 4.98
N ASN A 141 8.89 2.30 4.70
CA ASN A 141 9.87 2.98 3.86
C ASN A 141 9.73 2.42 2.44
N PHE A 142 8.66 2.82 1.73
CA PHE A 142 8.30 2.21 0.46
C PHE A 142 9.34 2.51 -0.62
N HIS A 143 9.84 1.44 -1.24
CA HIS A 143 10.85 1.46 -2.28
C HIS A 143 10.56 0.38 -3.33
N ILE A 144 11.01 0.62 -4.57
CA ILE A 144 11.02 -0.38 -5.64
C ILE A 144 12.47 -0.60 -6.06
N ILE A 145 13.00 -1.78 -5.74
CA ILE A 145 14.37 -2.15 -6.11
C ILE A 145 14.47 -2.20 -7.63
N GLY A 146 15.38 -1.39 -8.17
CA GLY A 146 15.63 -1.25 -9.60
C GLY A 146 14.94 -0.06 -10.27
N GLU A 147 14.07 0.68 -9.56
CA GLU A 147 13.37 1.84 -10.11
C GLU A 147 13.59 3.12 -9.30
N ILE A 148 13.27 4.25 -9.94
CA ILE A 148 13.22 5.60 -9.34
C ILE A 148 11.82 6.17 -9.59
N PHE A 149 11.23 6.81 -8.58
CA PHE A 149 9.95 7.50 -8.76
C PHE A 149 10.17 8.79 -9.53
N ASP A 150 9.73 8.81 -10.79
CA ASP A 150 9.70 10.03 -11.63
C ASP A 150 8.85 11.10 -10.97
N LYS A 151 7.71 10.69 -10.40
CA LYS A 151 6.85 11.54 -9.57
C LYS A 151 6.45 10.80 -8.30
N LEU A 152 6.60 11.49 -7.18
CA LEU A 152 6.08 11.07 -5.90
C LEU A 152 5.11 12.14 -5.38
N TYR A 153 3.90 11.70 -5.06
CA TYR A 153 2.89 12.46 -4.34
C TYR A 153 2.85 11.92 -2.90
N PRO A 154 3.61 12.54 -1.99
CA PRO A 154 3.73 12.06 -0.62
C PRO A 154 2.45 12.34 0.17
N GLU A 155 2.23 11.57 1.24
CA GLU A 155 1.18 11.80 2.23
C GLU A 155 -0.26 11.88 1.68
N GLY A 156 -0.47 11.41 0.45
CA GLY A 156 -1.76 11.35 -0.23
C GLY A 156 -2.19 12.65 -0.90
N ASP A 157 -1.34 13.69 -0.91
CA ASP A 157 -1.58 14.94 -1.61
C ASP A 157 -1.30 14.79 -3.11
N ILE A 158 -2.37 14.59 -3.89
CA ILE A 158 -2.32 14.48 -5.35
C ILE A 158 -2.58 15.82 -6.07
N VAL A 159 -2.69 16.93 -5.31
CA VAL A 159 -3.00 18.27 -5.85
C VAL A 159 -1.74 19.11 -5.97
N SER A 160 -0.86 19.06 -4.96
CA SER A 160 0.41 19.76 -5.01
C SER A 160 1.33 19.18 -6.11
N PRO A 161 2.26 19.99 -6.66
CA PRO A 161 3.27 19.47 -7.57
C PRO A 161 4.03 18.29 -6.92
N PRO A 162 4.23 17.17 -7.64
CA PRO A 162 4.90 16.01 -7.07
C PRO A 162 6.38 16.30 -6.85
N HIS A 163 6.97 15.60 -5.89
CA HIS A 163 8.41 15.44 -5.82
C HIS A 163 8.90 14.66 -7.06
N GLN A 164 10.14 14.91 -7.49
CA GLN A 164 10.71 14.29 -8.69
C GLN A 164 12.00 13.56 -8.35
N ASN A 165 12.25 12.43 -9.03
CA ASN A 165 13.46 11.60 -8.88
C ASN A 165 13.69 11.10 -7.45
N VAL A 166 12.66 10.53 -6.82
CA VAL A 166 12.72 10.05 -5.43
C VAL A 166 12.92 8.53 -5.41
N GLN A 167 13.88 8.06 -4.61
CA GLN A 167 14.19 6.63 -4.48
C GLN A 167 13.26 5.89 -3.52
N THR A 168 12.92 6.51 -2.38
CA THR A 168 12.20 5.88 -1.26
C THR A 168 11.36 6.94 -0.58
N THR A 169 10.15 6.58 -0.17
CA THR A 169 9.26 7.47 0.59
C THR A 169 8.83 6.84 1.91
N ILE A 170 8.74 7.65 2.95
CA ILE A 170 8.07 7.23 4.18
C ILE A 170 6.57 7.39 3.96
N VAL A 171 5.79 6.35 4.31
CA VAL A 171 4.33 6.39 4.29
C VAL A 171 3.84 6.09 5.71
N PRO A 172 3.17 7.05 6.38
CA PRO A 172 2.77 6.88 7.77
C PRO A 172 1.58 5.92 7.93
N PRO A 173 1.38 5.32 9.12
CA PRO A 173 0.15 4.63 9.50
C PRO A 173 -1.10 5.44 9.19
N GLY A 174 -2.08 4.86 8.52
CA GLY A 174 -3.29 5.56 8.08
C GLY A 174 -3.04 6.57 6.96
N GLY A 175 -1.84 6.58 6.37
CA GLY A 175 -1.46 7.42 5.24
C GLY A 175 -1.33 6.65 3.94
N ALA A 176 -1.13 7.41 2.87
CA ALA A 176 -0.92 6.89 1.54
C ALA A 176 0.14 7.73 0.79
N ALA A 177 0.59 7.20 -0.33
CA ALA A 177 1.39 7.89 -1.33
C ALA A 177 0.94 7.42 -2.73
N MET A 178 1.14 8.26 -3.72
CA MET A 178 1.00 7.87 -5.14
C MET A 178 2.36 8.07 -5.81
N VAL A 179 2.84 7.04 -6.50
CA VAL A 179 4.09 7.09 -7.26
C VAL A 179 3.81 6.84 -8.72
N GLU A 180 4.54 7.54 -9.59
CA GLU A 180 4.57 7.29 -11.03
C GLU A 180 6.02 7.11 -11.49
N PHE A 181 6.24 6.16 -12.39
CA PHE A 181 7.55 5.90 -13.00
C PHE A 181 7.37 5.22 -14.36
N LYS A 182 8.30 5.48 -15.28
CA LYS A 182 8.35 4.84 -16.59
C LYS A 182 9.29 3.64 -16.58
N LEU A 183 8.81 2.52 -17.10
CA LEU A 183 9.60 1.30 -17.18
C LEU A 183 10.51 1.31 -18.40
N GLU A 184 11.83 1.25 -18.17
CA GLU A 184 12.81 1.33 -19.25
C GLU A 184 13.50 0.02 -19.56
N VAL A 185 13.61 -0.91 -18.62
CA VAL A 185 14.37 -2.17 -18.78
C VAL A 185 13.45 -3.36 -18.45
N PRO A 186 13.49 -4.47 -19.21
CA PRO A 186 12.72 -5.66 -18.84
C PRO A 186 13.35 -6.33 -17.61
N GLY A 187 12.53 -7.00 -16.80
CA GLY A 187 13.04 -7.71 -15.63
C GLY A 187 12.03 -7.82 -14.49
N LYS A 188 12.54 -8.26 -13.34
CA LYS A 188 11.78 -8.35 -12.09
C LYS A 188 12.23 -7.25 -11.15
N TYR A 189 11.30 -6.37 -10.80
CA TYR A 189 11.46 -5.30 -9.83
C TYR A 189 10.78 -5.70 -8.52
N LEU A 190 11.36 -5.30 -7.38
CA LEU A 190 10.86 -5.73 -6.07
C LEU A 190 10.31 -4.54 -5.29
N LEU A 191 9.02 -4.57 -4.99
CA LEU A 191 8.39 -3.67 -4.04
C LEU A 191 8.77 -4.13 -2.64
N VAL A 192 9.25 -3.20 -1.79
CA VAL A 192 9.70 -3.51 -0.43
C VAL A 192 9.36 -2.39 0.57
N ASP A 193 9.23 -2.76 1.84
CA ASP A 193 9.55 -1.85 2.94
C ASP A 193 11.07 -1.89 3.16
N HIS A 194 11.74 -0.75 2.93
CA HIS A 194 13.20 -0.65 3.03
C HIS A 194 13.74 -0.73 4.47
N SER A 195 12.86 -0.87 5.47
CA SER A 195 13.24 -1.59 6.71
C SER A 195 13.39 -3.09 6.41
N LEU A 196 14.45 -3.44 5.65
CA LEU A 196 14.59 -4.68 4.88
C LEU A 196 14.31 -6.00 5.63
N PRO A 197 14.60 -6.18 6.93
CA PRO A 197 14.16 -7.38 7.65
C PRO A 197 12.65 -7.62 7.56
N ARG A 198 11.84 -6.56 7.39
CA ARG A 198 10.39 -6.69 7.17
C ARG A 198 10.06 -7.31 5.81
N ALA A 199 10.83 -6.98 4.78
CA ALA A 199 10.65 -7.54 3.44
C ALA A 199 11.14 -8.99 3.37
N ILE A 200 12.38 -9.23 3.80
CA ILE A 200 13.07 -10.51 3.63
C ILE A 200 12.61 -11.55 4.66
N ASP A 201 12.48 -11.15 5.93
CA ASP A 201 12.22 -12.09 7.02
C ASP A 201 10.78 -12.07 7.54
N LYS A 202 9.96 -11.10 7.09
CA LYS A 202 8.55 -10.95 7.55
C LYS A 202 7.50 -10.80 6.43
N GLY A 203 7.90 -10.83 5.16
CA GLY A 203 7.01 -10.99 4.01
C GLY A 203 6.56 -9.71 3.28
N ALA A 204 7.14 -8.54 3.58
CA ALA A 204 6.79 -7.26 2.92
C ALA A 204 7.48 -7.14 1.57
N LEU A 205 7.18 -8.09 0.68
CA LEU A 205 7.81 -8.26 -0.62
C LEU A 205 6.73 -8.43 -1.70
N GLY A 206 6.85 -7.65 -2.77
CA GLY A 206 6.04 -7.80 -3.96
C GLY A 206 6.91 -7.77 -5.21
N GLU A 207 6.42 -8.36 -6.30
CA GLU A 207 7.10 -8.43 -7.57
C GLU A 207 6.33 -7.61 -8.61
N LEU A 208 7.07 -6.82 -9.38
CA LEU A 208 6.64 -6.21 -10.63
C LEU A 208 7.46 -6.84 -11.76
N VAL A 209 6.80 -7.63 -12.61
CA VAL A 209 7.41 -8.31 -13.75
C VAL A 209 7.17 -7.48 -15.00
N VAL A 210 8.25 -7.09 -15.65
CA VAL A 210 8.27 -6.21 -16.82
C VAL A 210 8.79 -6.98 -18.00
N GLU A 211 7.96 -7.12 -19.03
CA GLU A 211 8.32 -7.80 -20.28
C GLU A 211 8.65 -6.78 -21.38
N GLY A 212 9.65 -7.07 -22.20
CA GLY A 212 10.02 -6.19 -23.32
C GLY A 212 11.40 -6.49 -23.87
N GLU A 213 11.83 -5.65 -24.80
CA GLU A 213 13.17 -5.72 -25.39
C GLU A 213 14.21 -5.19 -24.39
N GLU A 214 15.36 -5.86 -24.35
CA GLU A 214 16.52 -5.41 -23.58
C GLU A 214 17.01 -4.04 -24.05
N ARG A 215 17.54 -3.23 -23.13
CA ARG A 215 18.06 -1.88 -23.39
C ARG A 215 19.50 -1.75 -22.88
N PRO A 216 20.49 -2.35 -23.56
CA PRO A 216 21.88 -2.42 -23.08
C PRO A 216 22.58 -1.06 -22.93
N GLU A 217 22.04 -0.01 -23.55
CA GLU A 217 22.49 1.37 -23.36
C GLU A 217 22.10 1.95 -21.99
N ILE A 218 21.07 1.38 -21.33
CA ILE A 218 20.60 1.77 -19.99
C ILE A 218 21.19 0.84 -18.93
N PHE A 219 20.97 -0.47 -19.07
CA PHE A 219 21.41 -1.47 -18.11
C PHE A 219 22.00 -2.68 -18.82
N LYS A 220 23.27 -2.96 -18.53
CA LYS A 220 23.97 -4.14 -19.04
C LYS A 220 24.99 -4.63 -18.04
N LYS A 221 25.28 -5.92 -18.10
CA LYS A 221 26.47 -6.48 -17.47
C LYS A 221 27.72 -5.98 -18.21
N VAL A 222 28.73 -5.58 -17.45
CA VAL A 222 30.10 -5.41 -17.94
C VAL A 222 30.92 -6.56 -17.37
N ASP A 223 31.64 -7.28 -18.22
CA ASP A 223 32.55 -8.36 -17.82
C ASP A 223 33.86 -7.84 -17.24
#